data_AF-A0A2E4PBW6-F1
#
_entry.id   AF-A0A2E4PBW6-F1
#
_cell.length_a   1.000
_cell.length_b   1.000
_cell.length_c   1.000
_cell.angle_alpha   90.00
_cell.angle_beta   90.00
_cell.angle_gamma   90.00
#
_symmetry.space_group_name_H-M   'P 1'
#
loop_
_entity.id
_entity.type
_entity.pdbx_description
1 polymer ?
#
loop_
_entity_poly.entity_id
_entity_poly.type
_entity_poly.pdbx_seq_one_letter_code
_entity_poly.pdbx_strand_id
1 'polypeptide(L)'
;MKKFIITAALAAMPLLGFAQKEFDQFEDKDGIDSVVIREKLMDILGNIEISGTEEAKGYLDNVRSMESLRVFTTKDRQYALEMETTVASYLKKKRMDELMSVNSDGKNVKVYTVSGTEPSDIKELLLLSKDAKDNEVVLVTFVGDISLKNKKNNY
;
A
#
# COMPACT_ATOMS: atom_id res chain seq x y z
N MET A 1 1.34 -26.64 38.07
CA MET A 1 1.62 -25.21 37.80
C MET A 1 2.52 -25.00 36.58
N LYS A 2 3.73 -25.59 36.51
CA LYS A 2 4.65 -25.40 35.36
C LYS A 2 4.04 -25.76 33.98
N LYS A 3 3.24 -26.82 33.90
CA LYS A 3 2.57 -27.24 32.64
C LYS A 3 1.54 -26.21 32.14
N PHE A 4 0.82 -25.55 33.05
CA PHE A 4 -0.19 -24.55 32.69
C PHE A 4 0.45 -23.27 32.15
N ILE A 5 1.58 -22.86 32.72
CA ILE A 5 2.36 -21.70 32.25
C ILE A 5 2.92 -21.96 30.84
N ILE A 6 3.43 -23.17 30.57
CA ILE A 6 3.94 -23.54 29.25
C ILE A 6 2.81 -23.59 28.21
N THR A 7 1.65 -24.16 28.56
CA THR A 7 0.49 -24.20 27.65
C THR A 7 -0.07 -22.80 27.37
N ALA A 8 -0.14 -21.93 28.37
CA ALA A 8 -0.55 -20.53 28.17
C ALA A 8 0.44 -19.75 27.31
N ALA A 9 1.75 -19.97 27.48
CA ALA A 9 2.78 -19.37 26.65
C ALA A 9 2.70 -19.83 25.18
N LEU A 10 2.49 -21.13 24.93
CA LEU A 10 2.28 -21.66 23.57
C LEU A 10 0.98 -21.15 22.94
N ALA A 11 -0.09 -21.02 23.73
CA ALA A 11 -1.37 -20.49 23.24
C ALA A 11 -1.30 -18.99 22.89
N ALA A 12 -0.37 -18.24 23.51
CA ALA A 12 -0.14 -16.83 23.23
C ALA A 12 0.87 -16.58 22.10
N MET A 13 1.66 -17.58 21.68
CA MET A 13 2.63 -17.43 20.58
C MET A 13 2.02 -16.91 19.25
N PRO A 14 0.83 -17.36 18.80
CA PRO A 14 0.22 -16.84 17.59
C PRO A 14 -0.11 -15.35 17.70
N LEU A 15 -0.40 -14.85 18.91
CA LEU A 15 -0.76 -13.45 19.15
C LEU A 15 0.42 -12.49 18.91
N LEU A 16 1.66 -12.97 19.02
CA LEU A 16 2.87 -12.17 18.81
C LEU A 16 3.28 -12.06 17.33
N GLY A 17 2.71 -12.91 16.45
CA GLY A 17 3.00 -12.91 15.01
C GLY A 17 2.19 -11.90 14.19
N PHE A 18 1.15 -11.28 14.75
CA PHE A 18 0.27 -10.35 14.02
C PHE A 18 0.81 -8.92 13.90
N ALA A 19 2.06 -8.68 14.29
CA ALA A 19 2.67 -7.34 14.27
C ALA A 19 3.44 -7.01 12.98
N GLN A 20 3.61 -7.96 12.05
CA GLN A 20 4.15 -7.63 10.72
C GLN A 20 3.09 -6.84 9.96
N LYS A 21 3.40 -5.60 9.54
CA LYS A 21 2.52 -4.87 8.62
C LYS A 21 2.40 -5.73 7.38
N GLU A 22 1.18 -5.97 6.89
CA GLU A 22 0.87 -7.11 6.01
C GLU A 22 1.76 -7.25 4.77
N PHE A 23 2.33 -6.15 4.26
CA PHE A 23 3.18 -6.12 3.08
C PHE A 23 4.69 -6.00 3.38
N ASP A 24 5.10 -5.80 4.65
CA ASP A 24 6.51 -5.76 5.05
C ASP A 24 7.26 -7.06 4.69
N GLN A 25 6.54 -8.20 4.63
CA GLN A 25 7.09 -9.50 4.29
C GLN A 25 7.70 -9.59 2.88
N PHE A 26 7.37 -8.66 2.00
CA PHE A 26 7.87 -8.58 0.63
C PHE A 26 9.09 -7.67 0.48
N GLU A 27 9.48 -6.96 1.54
CA GLU A 27 10.75 -6.22 1.58
C GLU A 27 11.94 -7.18 1.70
N ASP A 28 13.05 -6.83 1.07
CA ASP A 28 14.34 -7.55 1.18
C ASP A 28 14.27 -9.06 0.81
N LYS A 29 13.39 -9.43 -0.12
CA LYS A 29 13.28 -10.79 -0.66
C LYS A 29 13.97 -10.89 -2.02
N ASP A 30 14.93 -11.79 -2.13
CA ASP A 30 15.48 -12.18 -3.43
C ASP A 30 14.35 -12.67 -4.34
N GLY A 31 14.21 -12.05 -5.51
CA GLY A 31 13.11 -12.32 -6.46
C GLY A 31 11.91 -11.37 -6.34
N ILE A 32 11.95 -10.40 -5.43
CA ILE A 32 10.99 -9.28 -5.37
C ILE A 32 11.76 -7.97 -5.49
N ASP A 33 11.48 -7.22 -6.55
CA ASP A 33 11.92 -5.84 -6.67
C ASP A 33 11.00 -4.97 -5.80
N SER A 34 11.57 -4.21 -4.87
CA SER A 34 10.81 -3.40 -3.92
C SER A 34 11.28 -1.95 -3.88
N VAL A 35 10.32 -1.03 -3.86
CA VAL A 35 10.54 0.40 -3.60
C VAL A 35 9.62 0.79 -2.45
N VAL A 36 10.21 1.17 -1.32
CA VAL A 36 9.46 1.54 -0.12
C VAL A 36 9.85 2.93 0.34
N ILE A 37 8.90 3.84 0.25
CA ILE A 37 9.02 5.20 0.73
C ILE A 37 8.17 5.34 2.00
N ARG A 38 8.79 5.90 3.04
CA ARG A 38 8.22 6.05 4.39
C ARG A 38 8.03 7.52 4.72
N GLU A 39 7.10 7.80 5.62
CA GLU A 39 6.74 9.12 6.16
C GLU A 39 7.95 10.01 6.43
N LYS A 40 8.98 9.48 7.12
CA LYS A 40 10.18 10.25 7.46
C LYS A 40 10.91 10.84 6.24
N LEU A 41 10.88 10.18 5.08
CA LEU A 41 11.46 10.77 3.86
C LEU A 41 10.59 11.91 3.34
N MET A 42 9.26 11.77 3.41
CA MET A 42 8.30 12.81 3.02
C MET A 42 8.39 14.02 3.95
N ASP A 43 8.57 13.83 5.25
CA ASP A 43 8.81 14.92 6.21
C ASP A 43 10.05 15.73 5.84
N ILE A 44 11.15 15.04 5.50
CA ILE A 44 12.40 15.69 5.09
C ILE A 44 12.16 16.51 3.82
N LEU A 45 11.50 15.95 2.81
CA LEU A 45 11.17 16.65 1.57
C LEU A 45 10.21 17.81 1.80
N GLY A 46 9.25 17.65 2.71
CA GLY A 46 8.32 18.68 3.11
C GLY A 46 9.02 19.86 3.77
N ASN A 47 10.01 19.60 4.62
CA ASN A 47 10.73 20.64 5.35
C ASN A 47 11.75 21.42 4.50
N ILE A 48 12.05 20.96 3.27
CA ILE A 48 12.83 21.76 2.33
C ILE A 48 11.93 22.90 1.85
N GLU A 49 12.25 24.13 2.22
CA GLU A 49 11.63 25.32 1.65
C GLU A 49 11.99 25.41 0.16
N ILE A 50 11.15 24.85 -0.70
CA ILE A 50 11.27 25.06 -2.13
C ILE A 50 10.65 26.42 -2.43
N SER A 51 11.48 27.39 -2.78
CA SER A 51 11.07 28.67 -3.35
C SER A 51 10.33 28.42 -4.67
N GLY A 52 9.00 28.32 -4.64
CA GLY A 52 8.17 27.97 -5.79
C GLY A 52 6.85 28.75 -5.86
N THR A 53 6.19 28.70 -7.02
CA THR A 53 4.87 29.31 -7.23
C THR A 53 3.81 28.66 -6.32
N GLU A 54 2.66 29.32 -6.14
CA GLU A 54 1.57 28.82 -5.29
C GLU A 54 1.06 27.42 -5.71
N GLU A 55 1.24 27.06 -6.99
CA GLU A 55 0.98 25.71 -7.51
C GLU A 55 1.94 24.67 -6.94
N ALA A 56 3.23 24.98 -6.87
CA ALA A 56 4.24 24.09 -6.30
C ALA A 56 3.96 23.77 -4.82
N LYS A 57 3.44 24.73 -4.05
CA LYS A 57 3.00 24.52 -2.66
C LYS A 57 1.85 23.51 -2.57
N GLY A 58 0.85 23.62 -3.44
CA GLY A 58 -0.29 22.70 -3.46
C GLY A 58 0.11 21.24 -3.76
N TYR A 59 1.09 21.04 -4.63
CA TYR A 59 1.65 19.70 -4.87
C TYR A 59 2.48 19.19 -3.69
N LEU A 60 3.23 20.07 -3.01
CA LEU A 60 4.01 19.73 -1.82
C LEU A 60 3.11 19.31 -0.64
N ASP A 61 1.95 19.95 -0.46
CA ASP A 61 1.01 19.58 0.61
C ASP A 61 0.48 18.15 0.43
N ASN A 62 0.21 17.72 -0.81
CA ASN A 62 -0.21 16.35 -1.11
C ASN A 62 0.92 15.34 -0.91
N VAL A 63 2.18 15.73 -1.15
CA VAL A 63 3.35 14.88 -0.88
C VAL A 63 3.58 14.75 0.63
N ARG A 64 3.38 15.83 1.38
CA ARG A 64 3.45 15.85 2.85
C ARG A 64 2.38 14.99 3.52
N SER A 65 1.21 14.84 2.88
CA SER A 65 0.14 13.99 3.42
C SER A 65 0.33 12.50 3.12
N MET A 66 1.41 12.12 2.42
CA MET A 66 1.76 10.72 2.16
C MET A 66 2.48 10.11 3.37
N GLU A 67 1.92 9.07 3.97
CA GLU A 67 2.55 8.33 5.07
C GLU A 67 3.42 7.18 4.56
N SER A 68 2.97 6.47 3.52
CA SER A 68 3.78 5.43 2.89
C SER A 68 3.39 5.15 1.45
N LEU A 69 4.40 4.84 0.63
CA LEU A 69 4.24 4.28 -0.70
C LEU A 69 5.12 3.04 -0.80
N ARG A 70 4.53 1.92 -1.19
CA ARG A 70 5.25 0.67 -1.41
C ARG A 70 4.89 0.14 -2.78
N VAL A 71 5.91 -0.23 -3.53
CA VAL A 71 5.77 -0.89 -4.83
C VAL A 71 6.57 -2.17 -4.74
N PHE A 72 5.90 -3.29 -5.00
CA PHE A 72 6.51 -4.60 -5.09
C PHE A 72 6.25 -5.16 -6.47
N THR A 73 7.28 -5.70 -7.10
CA THR A 73 7.19 -6.34 -8.40
C THR A 73 7.91 -7.68 -8.36
N THR A 74 7.29 -8.69 -8.93
CA THR A 74 7.92 -10.01 -9.05
C THR A 74 7.49 -10.70 -10.33
N LYS A 75 8.41 -11.49 -10.89
CA LYS A 75 8.14 -12.47 -11.95
C LYS A 75 8.23 -13.91 -11.45
N ASP A 76 8.58 -14.09 -10.17
CA ASP A 76 8.62 -15.40 -9.54
C ASP A 76 7.19 -15.86 -9.23
N ARG A 77 6.86 -17.09 -9.65
CA ARG A 77 5.51 -17.64 -9.53
C ARG A 77 5.08 -17.84 -8.07
N GLN A 78 6.01 -18.19 -7.19
CA GLN A 78 5.72 -18.39 -5.77
C GLN A 78 5.36 -17.06 -5.12
N TYR A 79 6.19 -16.03 -5.30
CA TYR A 79 5.93 -14.71 -4.72
C TYR A 79 4.72 -14.02 -5.35
N ALA A 80 4.47 -14.21 -6.64
CA ALA A 80 3.24 -13.74 -7.29
C ALA A 80 1.97 -14.28 -6.57
N LEU A 81 1.94 -15.59 -6.31
CA LEU A 81 0.81 -16.21 -5.61
C LEU A 81 0.70 -15.73 -4.15
N GLU A 82 1.83 -15.54 -3.48
CA GLU A 82 1.90 -15.05 -2.11
C GLU A 82 1.38 -13.61 -2.00
N MET A 83 1.73 -12.73 -2.96
CA MET A 83 1.19 -11.37 -3.07
C MET A 83 -0.33 -11.39 -3.28
N GLU A 84 -0.83 -12.18 -4.24
CA GLU A 84 -2.28 -12.32 -4.49
C GLU A 84 -3.04 -12.78 -3.23
N THR A 85 -2.49 -13.77 -2.52
CA THR A 85 -3.09 -14.33 -1.31
C THR A 85 -3.06 -13.32 -0.15
N THR A 86 -1.98 -12.56 -0.02
CA THR A 86 -1.83 -11.51 0.99
C THR A 86 -2.81 -10.38 0.74
N VAL A 87 -2.95 -9.91 -0.52
CA VAL A 87 -3.96 -8.90 -0.90
C VAL A 87 -5.37 -9.41 -0.58
N ALA A 88 -5.70 -10.64 -0.97
CA ALA A 88 -7.02 -11.21 -0.69
C ALA A 88 -7.32 -11.31 0.81
N SER A 89 -6.29 -11.57 1.64
CA SER A 89 -6.41 -11.58 3.10
C SER A 89 -6.54 -10.17 3.67
N TYR A 90 -5.80 -9.21 3.12
CA TYR A 90 -5.86 -7.81 3.50
C TYR A 90 -7.25 -7.21 3.26
N LEU A 91 -7.82 -7.41 2.07
CA LEU A 91 -9.17 -6.95 1.68
C LEU A 91 -10.29 -7.59 2.51
N LYS A 92 -10.06 -8.74 3.15
CA LYS A 92 -11.02 -9.34 4.09
C LYS A 92 -10.96 -8.68 5.47
N LYS A 93 -9.77 -8.26 5.90
CA LYS A 93 -9.55 -7.59 7.20
C LYS A 93 -9.93 -6.12 7.15
N LYS A 94 -9.57 -5.42 6.07
CA LYS A 94 -9.89 -4.03 5.83
C LYS A 94 -11.00 -3.92 4.80
N ARG A 95 -12.06 -3.19 5.15
CA ARG A 95 -13.14 -2.85 4.22
C ARG A 95 -12.62 -1.77 3.26
N MET A 96 -12.21 -2.19 2.07
CA MET A 96 -11.85 -1.31 0.96
C MET A 96 -12.89 -1.45 -0.15
N ASP A 97 -13.17 -0.35 -0.84
CA ASP A 97 -14.08 -0.32 -1.99
C ASP A 97 -13.29 -0.61 -3.28
N GLU A 98 -13.80 -1.49 -4.14
CA GLU A 98 -13.24 -1.71 -5.48
C GLU A 98 -13.65 -0.55 -6.39
N LEU A 99 -12.72 0.35 -6.69
CA LEU A 99 -12.98 1.52 -7.55
C LEU A 99 -12.88 1.17 -9.03
N MET A 100 -11.95 0.29 -9.39
CA MET A 100 -11.65 -0.02 -10.78
C MET A 100 -11.19 -1.47 -10.92
N SER A 101 -11.63 -2.12 -11.99
CA SER A 101 -11.24 -3.47 -12.35
C SER A 101 -11.19 -3.56 -13.87
N VAL A 102 -10.01 -3.83 -14.40
CA VAL A 102 -9.77 -3.95 -15.84
C VAL A 102 -9.19 -5.33 -16.11
N ASN A 103 -9.71 -5.97 -17.15
CA ASN A 103 -9.18 -7.22 -17.67
C ASN A 103 -9.08 -7.11 -19.20
N SER A 104 -7.85 -7.02 -19.72
CA SER A 104 -7.59 -6.95 -21.16
C SER A 104 -6.31 -7.70 -21.50
N ASP A 105 -6.35 -8.51 -22.55
CA ASP A 105 -5.17 -9.14 -23.17
C ASP A 105 -4.24 -9.91 -22.21
N GLY A 106 -4.80 -10.54 -21.18
CA GLY A 106 -4.05 -11.28 -20.16
C GLY A 106 -3.54 -10.41 -19.02
N LYS A 107 -3.84 -9.11 -19.01
CA LYS A 107 -3.55 -8.17 -17.92
C LYS A 107 -4.81 -7.95 -17.08
N ASN A 108 -4.70 -8.18 -15.79
CA ASN A 108 -5.73 -7.84 -14.81
C ASN A 108 -5.21 -6.73 -13.89
N VAL A 109 -5.96 -5.64 -13.76
CA VAL A 109 -5.64 -4.54 -12.86
C VAL A 109 -6.83 -4.28 -11.97
N LYS A 110 -6.62 -4.22 -10.66
CA LYS A 110 -7.65 -3.88 -9.68
C LYS A 110 -7.16 -2.78 -8.78
N VAL A 111 -8.03 -1.81 -8.51
CA VAL A 111 -7.76 -0.67 -7.62
C VAL A 111 -8.82 -0.64 -6.54
N TYR A 112 -8.33 -0.60 -5.30
CA TYR A 112 -9.13 -0.55 -4.08
C TYR A 112 -8.78 0.70 -3.30
N THR A 113 -9.77 1.29 -2.62
CA THR A 113 -9.52 2.46 -1.78
C THR A 113 -10.28 2.43 -0.46
N VAL A 114 -9.77 3.16 0.52
CA VAL A 114 -10.53 3.61 1.68
C VAL A 114 -10.71 5.12 1.54
N SER A 115 -11.96 5.57 1.47
CA SER A 115 -12.25 7.01 1.45
C SER A 115 -12.06 7.64 2.84
N GLY A 116 -11.72 8.92 2.85
CA GLY A 116 -11.61 9.75 4.04
C GLY A 116 -12.95 10.31 4.49
N THR A 117 -12.92 11.50 5.09
CA THR A 117 -14.13 12.20 5.54
C THR A 117 -15.04 12.54 4.37
N GLU A 118 -14.46 12.99 3.25
CA GLU A 118 -15.19 13.20 2.01
C GLU A 118 -14.95 12.05 1.03
N PRO A 119 -15.92 11.71 0.14
CA PRO A 119 -15.75 10.65 -0.85
C PRO A 119 -14.56 10.85 -1.80
N SER A 120 -14.15 12.11 -2.01
CA SER A 120 -13.00 12.49 -2.84
C SER A 120 -11.66 12.36 -2.11
N ASP A 121 -11.66 12.14 -0.81
CA ASP A 121 -10.44 12.00 -0.02
C ASP A 121 -10.10 10.51 0.03
N ILE A 122 -8.85 10.17 -0.22
CA ILE A 122 -8.33 8.80 -0.24
C ILE A 122 -7.36 8.66 0.92
N LYS A 123 -7.70 7.79 1.86
CA LYS A 123 -6.88 7.46 3.04
C LYS A 123 -5.91 6.32 2.77
N GLU A 124 -6.32 5.45 1.87
CA GLU A 124 -5.55 4.27 1.49
C GLU A 124 -5.90 3.85 0.08
N LEU A 125 -4.91 3.42 -0.67
CA LEU A 125 -5.07 2.86 -2.00
C LEU A 125 -4.25 1.58 -2.12
N LEU A 126 -4.85 0.55 -2.69
CA LEU A 126 -4.19 -0.69 -3.04
C LEU A 126 -4.46 -0.96 -4.52
N LEU A 127 -3.39 -1.11 -5.30
CA LEU A 127 -3.44 -1.55 -6.67
C LEU A 127 -2.76 -2.90 -6.79
N LEU A 128 -3.46 -3.85 -7.41
CA LEU A 128 -2.90 -5.14 -7.80
C LEU A 128 -3.00 -5.28 -9.31
N SER A 129 -1.85 -5.43 -9.96
CA SER A 129 -1.76 -5.74 -11.38
C SER A 129 -1.10 -7.09 -11.59
N LYS A 130 -1.65 -7.86 -12.52
CA LYS A 130 -1.15 -9.17 -12.93
C LYS A 130 -1.09 -9.22 -14.44
N ASP A 131 0.09 -9.50 -14.98
CA ASP A 131 0.31 -9.80 -16.38
C ASP A 131 0.56 -11.29 -16.56
N ALA A 132 -0.41 -11.99 -17.13
CA ALA A 132 -0.31 -13.43 -17.36
C ALA A 132 0.72 -13.80 -18.44
N LYS A 133 1.07 -12.88 -19.35
CA LYS A 133 2.03 -13.16 -20.43
C LYS A 133 3.46 -13.14 -19.91
N ASP A 134 3.77 -12.15 -19.09
CA ASP A 134 5.11 -11.95 -18.53
C ASP A 134 5.28 -12.57 -17.13
N ASN A 135 4.23 -13.23 -16.61
CA ASN A 135 4.14 -13.76 -15.25
C ASN A 135 4.48 -12.70 -14.19
N GLU A 136 4.17 -11.44 -14.47
CA GLU A 136 4.53 -10.30 -13.63
C GLU A 136 3.37 -9.92 -12.74
N VAL A 137 3.64 -9.74 -11.45
CA VAL A 137 2.70 -9.17 -10.49
C VAL A 137 3.30 -7.88 -9.94
N VAL A 138 2.50 -6.82 -9.99
CA VAL A 138 2.81 -5.53 -9.40
C VAL A 138 1.79 -5.24 -8.31
N LEU A 139 2.28 -5.02 -7.10
CA LEU A 139 1.49 -4.58 -5.97
C LEU A 139 1.94 -3.18 -5.59
N VAL A 140 1.01 -2.23 -5.62
CA VAL A 140 1.23 -0.87 -5.12
C VAL A 140 0.32 -0.65 -3.93
N THR A 141 0.87 -0.17 -2.83
CA THR A 141 0.11 0.25 -1.66
C THR A 141 0.48 1.66 -1.29
N PHE A 142 -0.52 2.47 -1.04
CA PHE A 142 -0.38 3.85 -0.63
C PHE A 142 -1.23 4.09 0.63
N VAL A 143 -0.64 4.76 1.61
CA VAL A 143 -1.33 5.23 2.82
C VAL A 143 -1.00 6.71 3.00
N GLY A 144 -2.01 7.52 3.26
CA GLY A 144 -1.88 8.97 3.45
C GLY A 144 -3.21 9.66 3.25
N ASP A 145 -3.24 10.99 3.29
CA ASP A 145 -4.47 11.78 3.13
C ASP A 145 -4.46 12.59 1.83
N ILE A 146 -4.93 11.99 0.73
CA ILE A 146 -4.95 12.66 -0.57
C ILE A 146 -6.37 13.13 -0.88
N SER A 147 -6.56 14.43 -1.08
CA SER A 147 -7.81 14.94 -1.64
C SER A 147 -7.72 14.98 -3.17
N LEU A 148 -8.60 14.25 -3.85
CA LEU A 148 -8.76 14.30 -5.32
C LEU A 148 -9.60 15.49 -5.78
N LYS A 149 -9.97 16.40 -4.87
CA LYS A 149 -10.62 17.65 -5.25
C LYS A 149 -9.63 18.43 -6.10
N ASN A 150 -9.94 18.53 -7.40
CA ASN A 150 -9.30 19.50 -8.28
C ASN A 150 -9.52 20.87 -7.61
N LYS A 151 -8.46 21.48 -7.06
CA LYS A 151 -8.47 22.92 -6.77
C LYS A 151 -8.66 23.55 -8.15
N LYS A 152 -9.91 23.82 -8.53
CA LYS A 152 -10.22 24.54 -9.77
C LYS A 152 -9.31 25.76 -9.79
N ASN A 153 -8.39 25.80 -10.76
CA ASN A 153 -7.82 27.05 -11.19
C ASN A 153 -9.00 27.91 -11.61
N ASN A 154 -9.32 28.89 -10.77
CA ASN A 154 -10.11 30.04 -11.18
C ASN A 154 -9.25 30.77 -12.21
N TYR A 155 -9.45 30.43 -13.48
CA TYR A 155 -9.16 31.31 -14.60
C TYR A 155 -10.35 32.25 -14.78
#